data_AF-A0A1G1HBL9-F1
#
_entry.id   AF-A0A1G1HBL9-F1
#
_cell.length_a   1.000
_cell.length_b   1.000
_cell.length_c   1.000
_cell.angle_alpha   90.00
_cell.angle_beta   90.00
_cell.angle_gamma   90.00
#
_symmetry.space_group_name_H-M   'P 1'
#
loop_
_entity.id
_entity.type
_entity.pdbx_description
1 polymer ?
#
loop_
_entity_poly.entity_id
_entity_poly.type
_entity_poly.pdbx_seq_one_letter_code
_entity_poly.pdbx_strand_id
1 'polypeptide(L)'
;MRYMTKSERFFNEEEMLRIKETTRSVELQTIGEVAVMVVDSSDRYIEAELTGAIIFGSLFSLIITTILFSSSMWVYIPLSFILFFLLWFIFYAIPVLKTPFISFKRKEQEVMERAIRAFYEKGLYRTRKNTGVLFFLSLLEHKVWVLADKGIYEKIDQET
;
A
#
# COMPACT_ATOMS: atom_id res chain seq x y z
N MET A 1 -22.33 -2.32 8.93
CA MET A 1 -21.92 -2.49 7.52
C MET A 1 -20.41 -2.32 7.46
N ARG A 2 -19.66 -3.37 7.11
CA ARG A 2 -18.20 -3.30 6.94
C ARG A 2 -17.94 -2.56 5.62
N TYR A 3 -17.26 -1.42 5.66
CA TYR A 3 -16.81 -0.77 4.42
C TYR A 3 -15.91 -1.73 3.68
N MET A 4 -16.28 -2.09 2.45
CA MET A 4 -15.45 -2.96 1.63
C MET A 4 -14.19 -2.21 1.20
N THR A 5 -13.04 -2.85 1.34
CA THR A 5 -11.76 -2.31 0.90
C THR A 5 -11.66 -2.34 -0.63
N LYS A 6 -10.75 -1.55 -1.22
CA LYS A 6 -10.54 -1.61 -2.68
C LYS A 6 -10.05 -2.99 -3.11
N SER A 7 -9.25 -3.64 -2.28
CA SER A 7 -8.73 -4.99 -2.47
C SER A 7 -9.82 -6.05 -2.56
N GLU A 8 -10.91 -5.92 -1.80
CA GLU A 8 -12.05 -6.85 -1.84
C GLU A 8 -12.85 -6.74 -3.16
N ARG A 9 -12.76 -5.59 -3.84
CA ARG A 9 -13.45 -5.32 -5.11
C ARG A 9 -12.53 -5.34 -6.32
N PHE A 10 -11.24 -5.62 -6.11
CA PHE A 10 -10.25 -5.51 -7.18
C PHE A 10 -10.47 -6.56 -8.27
N PHE A 11 -10.84 -7.78 -7.87
CA PHE A 11 -11.24 -8.84 -8.79
C PHE A 11 -12.75 -9.02 -8.77
N ASN A 12 -13.33 -9.26 -9.94
CA ASN A 12 -14.70 -9.74 -10.04
C ASN A 12 -14.78 -11.25 -9.67
N GLU A 13 -16.00 -11.78 -9.53
CA GLU A 13 -16.19 -13.19 -9.14
C GLU A 13 -15.59 -14.17 -10.15
N GLU A 14 -15.69 -13.90 -11.45
CA GLU A 14 -15.15 -14.74 -12.52
C GLU A 14 -13.60 -14.76 -12.51
N GLU A 15 -12.97 -13.62 -12.27
CA GLU A 15 -11.52 -13.46 -12.13
C GLU A 15 -11.01 -14.19 -10.89
N MET A 16 -11.71 -14.05 -9.76
CA MET A 16 -11.37 -14.76 -8.53
C MET A 16 -11.46 -16.27 -8.71
N LEU A 17 -12.51 -16.76 -9.39
CA LEU A 17 -12.66 -18.16 -9.74
C LEU A 17 -11.51 -18.64 -10.63
N ARG A 18 -11.16 -17.87 -11.66
CA ARG A 18 -10.05 -18.19 -12.58
C ARG A 18 -8.72 -18.27 -11.85
N ILE A 19 -8.44 -17.33 -10.93
CA ILE A 19 -7.22 -17.35 -10.11
C ILE A 19 -7.21 -18.58 -9.20
N LYS A 20 -8.35 -18.91 -8.58
CA LYS A 20 -8.47 -20.08 -7.70
C LYS A 20 -8.30 -21.41 -8.44
N GLU A 21 -8.86 -21.53 -9.64
CA GLU A 21 -8.69 -22.72 -10.47
C GLU A 21 -7.25 -22.87 -10.96
N THR A 22 -6.63 -21.75 -11.34
CA THR A 22 -5.23 -21.72 -11.82
C THR A 22 -4.25 -22.09 -10.71
N THR A 23 -4.41 -21.51 -9.51
CA THR A 23 -3.59 -21.86 -8.35
C THR A 23 -3.77 -23.34 -7.99
N ARG A 24 -5.01 -23.83 -7.97
CA ARG A 24 -5.30 -25.23 -7.71
C ARG A 24 -4.69 -26.18 -8.74
N SER A 25 -4.74 -25.86 -10.03
CA SER A 25 -4.17 -26.73 -11.07
C SER A 25 -2.65 -26.85 -10.94
N VAL A 26 -1.96 -25.76 -10.57
CA VAL A 26 -0.52 -25.76 -10.29
C VAL A 26 -0.19 -26.56 -9.02
N GLU A 27 -0.96 -26.40 -7.95
CA GLU A 27 -0.77 -27.15 -6.70
C GLU A 27 -1.05 -28.65 -6.85
N LEU A 28 -1.88 -29.06 -7.82
CA LEU A 28 -2.11 -30.48 -8.11
C LEU A 28 -0.93 -31.13 -8.87
N GLN A 29 -0.18 -30.33 -9.63
CA GLN A 29 0.96 -30.82 -10.43
C GLN A 29 2.29 -30.67 -9.68
N THR A 30 2.32 -29.92 -8.59
CA THR A 30 3.54 -29.58 -7.85
C THR A 30 3.38 -29.86 -6.37
N ILE A 31 4.49 -29.87 -5.64
CA ILE A 31 4.51 -29.91 -4.18
C ILE A 31 4.56 -28.49 -3.57
N GLY A 32 4.44 -27.47 -4.42
CA GLY A 32 4.45 -26.06 -4.01
C GLY A 32 3.08 -25.60 -3.54
N GLU A 33 3.06 -24.59 -2.70
CA GLU A 33 1.84 -23.88 -2.29
C GLU A 33 1.87 -22.49 -2.93
N VAL A 34 0.80 -22.09 -3.59
CA VAL A 34 0.72 -20.83 -4.32
C VAL A 34 -0.37 -19.95 -3.73
N ALA A 35 0.03 -18.82 -3.17
CA ALA A 35 -0.90 -17.84 -2.62
C ALA A 35 -0.89 -16.55 -3.45
N VAL A 36 -2.07 -15.96 -3.58
CA VAL A 36 -2.24 -14.60 -4.13
C VAL A 36 -2.85 -13.73 -3.04
N MET A 37 -2.24 -12.58 -2.77
CA MET A 37 -2.74 -11.63 -1.78
C MET A 37 -2.81 -10.23 -2.38
N VAL A 38 -3.96 -9.58 -2.25
CA VAL A 38 -4.18 -8.19 -2.67
C VAL A 38 -4.43 -7.33 -1.44
N VAL A 39 -3.72 -6.21 -1.34
CA VAL A 39 -3.90 -5.21 -0.27
C VAL A 39 -4.13 -3.82 -0.85
N ASP A 40 -4.88 -3.00 -0.12
CA ASP A 40 -5.12 -1.60 -0.51
C ASP A 40 -3.83 -0.80 -0.57
N SER A 41 -2.96 -0.95 0.44
CA SER A 41 -1.67 -0.30 0.57
C SER A 41 -0.75 -1.15 1.42
N SER A 42 0.56 -1.02 1.19
CA SER A 42 1.56 -1.76 1.98
C SER A 42 1.86 -1.08 3.32
N ASP A 43 1.79 0.25 3.35
CA ASP A 43 1.88 1.07 4.56
C ASP A 43 0.84 2.20 4.53
N ARG A 44 0.62 2.82 5.70
CA ARG A 44 -0.21 4.01 5.84
C ARG A 44 0.53 5.28 5.39
N TYR A 45 1.86 5.37 5.42
CA TYR A 45 2.60 6.59 5.07
C TYR A 45 2.13 7.83 5.83
N ILE A 46 2.12 7.76 7.16
CA ILE A 46 1.68 8.85 8.04
C ILE A 46 2.55 10.10 7.80
N GLU A 47 3.82 9.92 7.49
CA GLU A 47 4.76 10.98 7.14
C GLU A 47 4.28 11.80 5.93
N ALA A 48 3.69 11.14 4.92
CA ALA A 48 3.15 11.80 3.74
C ALA A 48 1.82 12.51 4.05
N GLU A 49 0.99 11.93 4.92
CA GLU A 49 -0.25 12.56 5.40
C GLU A 49 0.06 13.88 6.13
N LEU A 50 1.04 13.86 7.06
CA LEU A 50 1.44 15.03 7.84
C LEU A 50 2.12 16.10 6.97
N THR A 51 3.06 15.69 6.11
CA THR A 51 3.78 16.63 5.24
C THR A 51 2.83 17.35 4.30
N GLY A 52 1.89 16.63 3.67
CA GLY A 52 0.86 17.21 2.83
C GLY A 52 -0.04 18.19 3.60
N ALA A 53 -0.52 17.80 4.78
CA ALA A 53 -1.36 18.65 5.61
C ALA A 53 -0.66 19.95 6.05
N ILE A 54 0.63 19.87 6.43
CA ILE A 54 1.43 21.04 6.83
C ILE A 54 1.63 21.98 5.64
N ILE A 55 2.08 21.46 4.49
CA ILE A 55 2.37 22.28 3.30
C ILE A 55 1.10 22.99 2.82
N PHE A 56 0.03 22.23 2.58
CA PHE A 56 -1.21 22.81 2.06
C PHE A 56 -1.95 23.64 3.10
N GLY A 57 -1.91 23.27 4.38
CA GLY A 57 -2.56 24.03 5.45
C GLY A 57 -1.89 25.38 5.65
N SER A 58 -0.56 25.41 5.61
CA SER A 58 0.21 26.66 5.68
C SER A 58 0.00 27.51 4.44
N LEU A 59 -0.01 26.90 3.25
CA LEU A 59 -0.21 27.60 1.98
C LEU A 59 -1.61 28.25 1.90
N PHE A 60 -2.66 27.50 2.19
CA PHE A 60 -4.02 28.03 2.18
C PHE A 60 -4.24 29.08 3.26
N SER A 61 -3.69 28.87 4.48
CA SER A 61 -3.74 29.90 5.53
C SER A 61 -3.08 31.20 5.07
N LEU A 62 -1.92 31.11 4.42
CA LEU A 62 -1.19 32.27 3.90
C LEU A 62 -2.00 33.02 2.83
N ILE A 63 -2.59 32.29 1.88
CA ILE A 63 -3.42 32.87 0.81
C ILE A 63 -4.64 33.60 1.40
N ILE A 64 -5.37 32.92 2.29
CA ILE A 64 -6.59 33.48 2.91
C ILE A 64 -6.25 34.72 3.74
N THR A 65 -5.20 34.64 4.56
CA THR A 65 -4.80 35.76 5.43
C THR A 65 -4.31 36.96 4.62
N THR A 66 -3.61 36.73 3.51
CA THR A 66 -3.11 37.82 2.64
C THR A 66 -4.25 38.53 1.91
N ILE A 67 -5.26 37.79 1.44
CA ILE A 67 -6.38 38.35 0.68
C ILE A 67 -7.37 39.07 1.60
N LEU A 68 -7.70 38.48 2.76
CA LEU A 68 -8.82 38.95 3.60
C LEU A 68 -8.40 39.73 4.85
N PHE A 69 -7.17 39.52 5.34
CA PHE A 69 -6.74 40.01 6.66
C PHE A 69 -5.42 40.78 6.63
N SER A 70 -5.02 41.29 5.46
CA SER A 70 -3.80 42.11 5.26
C SER A 70 -2.55 41.49 5.89
N SER A 71 -2.40 40.17 5.79
CA SER A 71 -1.24 39.42 6.32
C SER A 71 -1.06 39.50 7.85
N SER A 72 -2.16 39.68 8.60
CA SER A 72 -2.14 39.64 10.07
C SER A 72 -1.68 38.28 10.62
N MET A 73 -0.55 38.27 11.31
CA MET A 73 0.03 37.07 11.92
C MET A 73 -0.89 36.42 12.97
N TRP A 74 -1.70 37.23 13.65
CA TRP A 74 -2.67 36.77 14.65
C TRP A 74 -3.80 35.93 14.04
N VAL A 75 -4.10 36.11 12.76
CA VAL A 75 -5.10 35.30 12.04
C VAL A 75 -4.43 34.11 11.35
N TYR A 76 -3.23 34.30 10.80
CA TYR A 76 -2.49 33.24 10.11
C TYR A 76 -2.22 32.01 10.99
N ILE A 77 -1.74 32.21 12.22
CA ILE A 77 -1.33 31.09 13.10
C ILE A 77 -2.54 30.21 13.47
N PRO A 78 -3.65 30.75 14.03
CA PRO A 78 -4.83 29.93 14.33
C PRO A 78 -5.46 29.30 13.08
N LEU A 79 -5.50 30.04 11.97
CA LEU A 79 -6.07 29.53 10.72
C LEU A 79 -5.24 28.39 10.13
N SER A 80 -3.91 28.48 10.19
CA SER A 80 -3.00 27.41 9.78
C SER A 80 -3.22 26.15 10.60
N PHE A 81 -3.38 26.30 11.92
CA PHE A 81 -3.67 25.18 12.82
C PHE A 81 -5.01 24.50 12.48
N ILE A 82 -6.08 25.28 12.28
CA ILE A 82 -7.40 24.73 11.90
C ILE A 82 -7.34 24.01 10.55
N LEU A 83 -6.72 24.64 9.55
CA LEU A 83 -6.58 24.06 8.21
C LEU A 83 -5.70 22.81 8.20
N PHE A 84 -4.68 22.75 9.05
CA PHE A 84 -3.86 21.55 9.22
C PHE A 84 -4.71 20.34 9.63
N PHE A 85 -5.56 20.45 10.66
CA PHE A 85 -6.42 19.33 11.05
C PHE A 85 -7.42 18.95 9.96
N LEU A 86 -8.01 19.94 9.29
CA LEU A 86 -8.95 19.70 8.21
C LEU A 86 -8.30 18.96 7.04
N LEU A 87 -7.11 19.41 6.62
CA LEU A 87 -6.38 18.77 5.53
C LEU A 87 -5.83 17.41 5.94
N TRP A 88 -5.34 17.25 7.17
CA TRP A 88 -4.90 15.95 7.65
C TRP A 88 -6.03 14.92 7.58
N PHE A 89 -7.25 15.30 7.93
CA PHE A 89 -8.43 14.46 7.75
C PHE A 89 -8.69 14.12 6.26
N ILE A 90 -8.50 15.07 5.35
CA ILE A 90 -8.64 14.84 3.90
C ILE A 90 -7.56 13.88 3.38
N PHE A 91 -6.29 14.05 3.77
CA PHE A 91 -5.19 13.14 3.42
C PHE A 91 -5.39 11.73 3.99
N TYR A 92 -5.97 11.63 5.18
CA TYR A 92 -6.37 10.35 5.78
C TYR A 92 -7.49 9.67 4.98
N ALA A 93 -8.52 10.43 4.58
CA ALA A 93 -9.67 9.90 3.86
C ALA A 93 -9.37 9.55 2.39
N ILE A 94 -8.41 10.23 1.75
CA ILE A 94 -8.09 10.06 0.32
C ILE A 94 -6.62 9.63 0.16
N PRO A 95 -6.32 8.30 0.20
CA PRO A 95 -4.97 7.78 0.08
C PRO A 95 -4.23 8.14 -1.21
N VAL A 96 -4.94 8.51 -2.28
CA VAL A 96 -4.30 8.90 -3.55
C VAL A 96 -3.53 10.21 -3.39
N LEU A 97 -3.98 11.12 -2.52
CA LEU A 97 -3.34 12.44 -2.32
C LEU A 97 -1.94 12.35 -1.71
N LYS A 98 -1.64 11.29 -0.96
CA LYS A 98 -0.30 11.06 -0.39
C LYS A 98 0.68 10.41 -1.37
N THR A 99 0.21 9.81 -2.47
CA THR A 99 1.08 9.13 -3.45
C THR A 99 2.23 9.96 -4.04
N PRO A 100 2.10 11.28 -4.31
CA PRO A 100 3.23 12.09 -4.80
C PRO A 100 4.26 12.42 -3.72
N PHE A 101 3.88 12.38 -2.43
CA PHE A 101 4.78 12.68 -1.31
C PHE A 101 5.63 11.49 -0.88
N ILE A 102 5.44 10.32 -1.49
CA ILE A 102 6.15 9.10 -1.15
C ILE A 102 7.18 8.80 -2.24
N SER A 103 8.45 8.66 -1.85
CA SER A 103 9.53 8.33 -2.78
C SER A 103 9.37 6.91 -3.35
N PHE A 104 9.89 6.69 -4.56
CA PHE A 104 9.85 5.36 -5.19
C PHE A 104 10.54 4.29 -4.33
N LYS A 105 11.71 4.61 -3.77
CA LYS A 105 12.47 3.71 -2.88
C LYS A 105 11.67 3.34 -1.63
N ARG A 106 10.96 4.32 -1.03
CA ARG A 106 10.11 4.08 0.14
C ARG A 106 8.95 3.15 -0.20
N LYS A 107 8.25 3.36 -1.32
CA LYS A 107 7.18 2.46 -1.79
C LYS A 107 7.70 1.04 -1.98
N GLU A 108 8.86 0.89 -2.60
CA GLU A 108 9.48 -0.41 -2.84
C GLU A 108 9.80 -1.15 -1.55
N GLN A 109 10.43 -0.46 -0.60
CA GLN A 109 10.77 -1.04 0.70
C GLN A 109 9.50 -1.49 1.45
N GLU A 110 8.47 -0.64 1.53
CA GLU A 110 7.24 -0.99 2.24
C GLU A 110 6.50 -2.17 1.59
N VAL A 111 6.45 -2.21 0.25
CA VAL A 111 5.86 -3.34 -0.49
C VAL A 111 6.62 -4.63 -0.20
N MET A 112 7.95 -4.59 -0.23
CA MET A 112 8.79 -5.74 0.11
C MET A 112 8.57 -6.21 1.55
N GLU A 113 8.66 -5.32 2.53
CA GLU A 113 8.49 -5.64 3.94
C GLU A 113 7.09 -6.21 4.24
N ARG A 114 6.05 -5.63 3.61
CA ARG A 114 4.68 -6.12 3.76
C ARG A 114 4.47 -7.48 3.11
N ALA A 115 5.06 -7.72 1.93
CA ALA A 115 5.02 -9.02 1.25
C ALA A 115 5.72 -10.10 2.08
N ILE A 116 6.90 -9.80 2.65
CA ILE A 116 7.60 -10.69 3.58
C ILE A 116 6.71 -11.01 4.78
N ARG A 117 6.13 -9.99 5.43
CA ARG A 117 5.22 -10.21 6.57
C ARG A 117 4.03 -11.08 6.17
N ALA A 118 3.40 -10.81 5.02
CA ALA A 118 2.29 -11.60 4.51
C ALA A 118 2.67 -13.07 4.29
N PHE A 119 3.87 -13.33 3.78
CA PHE A 119 4.39 -14.68 3.57
C PHE A 119 4.48 -15.49 4.87
N TYR A 120 5.00 -14.86 5.94
CA TYR A 120 5.05 -15.48 7.26
C TYR A 120 3.66 -15.60 7.91
N GLU A 121 2.81 -14.58 7.81
CA GLU A 121 1.43 -14.59 8.33
C GLU A 121 0.60 -15.71 7.71
N LYS A 122 0.80 -16.00 6.41
CA LYS A 122 0.13 -17.09 5.69
C LYS A 122 0.79 -18.46 5.88
N GLY A 123 1.93 -18.53 6.56
CA GLY A 123 2.59 -19.80 6.88
C GLY A 123 3.26 -20.49 5.70
N LEU A 124 3.48 -19.80 4.57
CA LEU A 124 4.02 -20.38 3.34
C LEU A 124 5.46 -20.92 3.51
N TYR A 125 6.17 -20.43 4.52
CA TYR A 125 7.49 -20.92 4.94
C TYR A 125 7.48 -22.31 5.61
N ARG A 126 6.30 -22.81 6.02
CA ARG A 126 6.17 -24.09 6.77
C ARG A 126 6.01 -25.30 5.86
N THR A 127 6.05 -25.11 4.54
CA THR A 127 5.96 -26.19 3.57
C THR A 127 7.12 -27.17 3.76
N ARG A 128 6.86 -28.48 3.64
CA ARG A 128 7.84 -29.54 3.94
C ARG A 128 9.15 -29.43 3.16
N LYS A 129 9.13 -28.78 2.00
CA LYS A 129 10.30 -28.58 1.13
C LYS A 129 10.60 -27.11 0.85
N ASN A 130 10.02 -26.17 1.60
CA ASN A 130 10.23 -24.74 1.38
C ASN A 130 9.91 -24.34 -0.07
N THR A 131 8.68 -24.68 -0.50
CA THR A 131 8.18 -24.54 -1.87
C THR A 131 7.02 -23.55 -1.98
N GLY A 132 6.85 -22.68 -0.99
CA GLY A 132 5.80 -21.66 -0.99
C GLY A 132 6.12 -20.51 -1.94
N VAL A 133 5.11 -20.03 -2.67
CA VAL A 133 5.19 -18.85 -3.55
C VAL A 133 4.02 -17.91 -3.24
N LEU A 134 4.33 -16.64 -3.06
CA LEU A 134 3.36 -15.56 -2.82
C LEU A 134 3.43 -14.54 -3.95
N PHE A 135 2.30 -14.33 -4.62
CA PHE A 135 2.05 -13.16 -5.44
C PHE A 135 1.37 -12.09 -4.60
N PHE A 136 2.10 -11.04 -4.26
CA PHE A 136 1.62 -9.94 -3.43
C PHE A 136 1.36 -8.71 -4.29
N LEU A 137 0.12 -8.22 -4.30
CA LEU A 137 -0.31 -7.06 -5.06
C LEU A 137 -0.66 -5.91 -4.11
N SER A 138 0.02 -4.78 -4.28
CA SER A 138 -0.25 -3.56 -3.51
C SER A 138 -0.86 -2.50 -4.40
N LEU A 139 -2.13 -2.15 -4.15
CA LEU A 139 -2.93 -1.32 -5.06
C LEU A 139 -2.50 0.15 -5.04
N LEU A 140 -2.23 0.75 -3.87
CA LEU A 140 -1.83 2.15 -3.78
C LEU A 140 -0.49 2.43 -4.46
N GLU A 141 0.46 1.50 -4.33
CA GLU A 141 1.80 1.57 -4.88
C GLU A 141 1.87 1.12 -6.34
N HIS A 142 0.78 0.53 -6.87
CA HIS A 142 0.72 -0.12 -8.18
C HIS A 142 1.91 -1.08 -8.40
N LYS A 143 2.22 -1.91 -7.39
CA LYS A 143 3.33 -2.86 -7.44
C LYS A 143 2.86 -4.29 -7.21
N VAL A 144 3.51 -5.21 -7.91
CA VAL A 144 3.42 -6.65 -7.68
C VAL A 144 4.77 -7.12 -7.17
N TRP A 145 4.78 -7.86 -6.07
CA TRP A 145 5.96 -8.47 -5.48
C TRP A 145 5.78 -9.98 -5.44
N VAL A 146 6.71 -10.70 -6.06
CA VAL A 146 6.71 -12.17 -6.06
C VAL A 146 7.74 -12.63 -5.05
N LEU A 147 7.31 -13.38 -4.03
CA LEU A 147 8.19 -13.94 -3.03
C LEU A 147 8.10 -15.46 -3.09
N ALA A 148 9.23 -16.12 -3.29
CA ALA A 148 9.34 -17.57 -3.24
C ALA A 148 10.25 -18.00 -2.09
N ASP A 149 10.00 -19.19 -1.55
CA ASP A 149 10.87 -19.77 -0.53
C ASP A 149 12.15 -20.36 -1.15
N LYS A 150 13.13 -20.66 -0.31
CA LYS A 150 14.49 -21.08 -0.71
C LYS A 150 14.50 -22.28 -1.63
N GLY A 151 13.64 -23.27 -1.41
CA GLY A 151 13.58 -24.49 -2.22
C GLY A 151 13.19 -24.23 -3.67
N ILE A 152 12.48 -23.15 -3.96
CA ILE A 152 12.19 -22.69 -5.33
C ILE A 152 13.39 -21.92 -5.88
N TYR A 153 13.96 -20.99 -5.11
CA TYR A 153 15.11 -20.20 -5.53
C TYR A 153 16.33 -21.06 -5.89
N GLU A 154 16.57 -22.16 -5.18
CA GLU A 154 17.65 -23.12 -5.46
C GLU A 154 17.46 -23.90 -6.78
N LYS A 155 16.25 -23.89 -7.35
CA LYS A 155 15.89 -24.61 -8.57
C LYS A 155 15.76 -23.70 -9.80
N ILE A 156 15.78 -22.39 -9.60
CA ILE A 156 15.76 -21.40 -10.67
C ILE A 156 17.22 -21.04 -10.96
N ASP A 157 17.69 -21.29 -12.19
CA ASP A 157 18.94 -20.69 -12.66
C ASP A 157 18.77 -19.18 -12.60
N GLN A 158 19.57 -18.52 -11.76
CA GLN A 158 19.54 -17.07 -11.66
C GLN A 158 20.18 -16.50 -12.92
N GLU A 159 19.35 -16.08 -13.89
CA GLU A 159 19.82 -15.18 -14.92
C GLU A 159 20.25 -13.87 -14.24
N THR A 160 21.56 -13.64 -14.27
CA THR A 160 22.26 -12.49 -13.67
C THR A 160 22.06 -11.25 -14.53
#